data_AF-A0A7G8WN62-F1
#
_entry.id   AF-A0A7G8WN62-F1
#
_cell.length_a   1.000
_cell.length_b   1.000
_cell.length_c   1.000
_cell.angle_alpha   90.00
_cell.angle_beta   90.00
_cell.angle_gamma   90.00
#
_symmetry.space_group_name_H-M   'P 1'
#
loop_
_entity.id
_entity.type
_entity.pdbx_description
1 polymer ?
#
loop_
_entity_poly.entity_id
_entity_poly.type
_entity_poly.pdbx_seq_one_letter_code
_entity_poly.pdbx_strand_id
1 'polypeptide(L)'
;MAGVPATATSVVLNVTVTNPATIGYLSVFPSDTSAPLASNLNFVKGQTVANLVMVPIGADGKIVLDNQSLGAADLIADIAGYFRG
;
A
#
# COMPACT_ATOMS: atom_id res chain seq x y z
N MET A 1 -0.67 4.75 12.49
CA MET A 1 -0.33 3.31 12.33
C MET A 1 0.23 2.81 13.66
N ALA A 2 -0.27 1.72 14.23
CA ALA A 2 0.23 1.22 15.51
C ALA A 2 1.67 0.68 15.35
N GLY A 3 2.54 0.89 16.34
CA GLY A 3 3.94 0.42 16.32
C GLY A 3 4.91 1.26 15.47
N VAL A 4 4.43 2.22 14.69
CA VAL A 4 5.27 3.19 13.96
C VAL A 4 5.30 4.51 14.74
N PRO A 5 6.49 5.02 15.10
CA PRO A 5 6.63 6.31 15.78
C PRO A 5 6.06 7.46 14.96
N ALA A 6 5.47 8.46 15.61
CA ALA A 6 4.97 9.67 14.94
C ALA A 6 6.05 10.48 14.22
N THR A 7 7.33 10.27 14.55
CA THR A 7 8.49 10.91 13.90
C THR A 7 9.05 10.13 12.72
N ALA A 8 8.45 9.00 12.34
CA ALA A 8 8.87 8.26 11.15
C ALA A 8 8.57 9.05 9.88
N THR A 9 9.48 9.03 8.92
CA THR A 9 9.35 9.73 7.63
C THR A 9 8.83 8.82 6.52
N SER A 10 9.09 7.51 6.64
CA SER A 10 8.66 6.49 5.70
C SER A 10 8.38 5.17 6.43
N VAL A 11 7.48 4.35 5.88
CA VAL A 11 7.19 3.00 6.36
C VAL A 11 7.55 1.97 5.28
N VAL A 12 8.06 0.82 5.72
CA VAL A 12 8.28 -0.37 4.89
C VAL A 12 7.18 -1.37 5.19
N LEU A 13 6.48 -1.81 4.15
CA LEU A 13 5.31 -2.68 4.25
C LEU A 13 5.48 -3.90 3.36
N ASN A 14 5.06 -5.08 3.84
CA ASN A 14 4.63 -6.14 2.94
C ASN A 14 3.14 -5.92 2.65
N VAL A 15 2.80 -5.52 1.43
CA VAL A 15 1.41 -5.35 1.01
C VAL A 15 0.96 -6.56 0.21
N THR A 16 -0.22 -7.07 0.52
CA THR A 16 -0.80 -8.25 -0.14
C THR A 16 -2.20 -7.92 -0.65
N VAL A 17 -2.45 -8.27 -1.90
CA VAL A 17 -3.80 -8.37 -2.45
C VAL A 17 -4.24 -9.83 -2.38
N THR A 18 -5.45 -10.08 -1.88
CA THR A 18 -6.08 -11.40 -1.91
C THR A 18 -7.56 -11.28 -2.28
N ASN A 19 -8.15 -12.38 -2.75
CA ASN A 19 -9.53 -12.45 -3.24
C ASN A 19 -9.96 -11.35 -4.23
N PRO A 20 -9.13 -10.90 -5.20
CA PRO A 20 -9.56 -9.86 -6.14
C PRO A 20 -10.66 -10.38 -7.07
N ALA A 21 -11.72 -9.59 -7.24
CA ALA A 21 -12.87 -9.93 -8.08
C ALA A 21 -12.58 -9.73 -9.59
N THR A 22 -11.66 -8.83 -9.94
CA THR A 22 -11.25 -8.50 -11.31
C THR A 22 -9.73 -8.32 -11.42
N ILE A 23 -9.21 -8.19 -12.64
CA ILE A 23 -7.83 -7.75 -12.88
C ILE A 23 -7.64 -6.29 -12.48
N GLY A 24 -6.44 -5.94 -12.02
CA GLY A 24 -6.04 -4.56 -11.76
C GLY A 24 -4.66 -4.49 -11.11
N TYR A 25 -4.42 -3.38 -10.41
CA TYR A 25 -3.19 -3.16 -9.68
C TYR A 25 -3.42 -2.40 -8.38
N LEU A 26 -2.46 -2.50 -7.47
CA LEU A 26 -2.44 -1.76 -6.21
C LEU A 26 -1.37 -0.67 -6.30
N SER A 27 -1.75 0.56 -5.94
CA SER A 27 -0.82 1.68 -5.74
C SER A 27 -0.76 2.06 -4.27
N VAL A 28 0.44 2.34 -3.77
CA VAL A 28 0.70 2.70 -2.37
C VAL A 28 1.46 4.02 -2.34
N PHE A 29 0.88 5.03 -1.71
CA PHE A 29 1.42 6.40 -1.76
C PHE A 29 1.09 7.22 -0.50
N PRO A 30 1.79 8.35 -0.26
CA PRO A 30 1.51 9.25 0.86
C PRO A 30 0.13 9.90 0.73
N SER A 31 -0.59 10.03 1.84
CA SER A 31 -1.96 10.57 1.91
C SER A 31 -2.11 12.04 1.48
N ASP A 32 -1.01 12.79 1.43
CA ASP A 32 -0.95 14.20 1.05
C ASP A 32 -0.56 14.41 -0.43
N THR A 33 -0.58 13.34 -1.23
CA THR A 33 -0.29 13.38 -2.67
C THR A 33 -1.45 12.86 -3.50
N SER A 34 -1.51 13.25 -4.79
CA SER A 34 -2.43 12.63 -5.75
C SER A 34 -2.01 11.20 -6.07
N ALA A 35 -2.99 10.32 -6.31
CA ALA A 35 -2.72 8.94 -6.74
C ALA A 35 -1.76 8.93 -7.95
N PRO A 36 -0.65 8.16 -7.88
CA PRO A 36 0.30 8.07 -8.97
C PRO A 36 -0.24 7.19 -10.11
N LEU A 37 0.35 7.31 -11.30
CA LEU A 37 0.10 6.37 -12.40
C LEU A 37 0.89 5.06 -12.27
N ALA A 38 1.70 4.92 -11.21
CA ALA A 38 2.58 3.78 -10.99
C ALA A 38 1.92 2.72 -10.10
N SER A 39 2.11 1.44 -10.45
CA SER A 39 1.69 0.30 -9.65
C SER A 39 2.82 -0.22 -8.76
N ASN A 40 2.46 -0.74 -7.59
CA ASN A 40 3.37 -1.51 -6.73
C ASN A 40 3.25 -3.02 -6.99
N LEU A 41 2.04 -3.52 -7.24
CA LEU A 41 1.83 -4.90 -7.70
C LEU A 41 0.62 -4.96 -8.63
N ASN A 42 0.62 -5.94 -9.53
CA ASN A 42 -0.47 -6.20 -10.46
C ASN A 42 -1.06 -7.57 -10.11
N PHE A 43 -2.38 -7.72 -10.24
CA PHE A 43 -3.08 -8.95 -9.91
C PHE A 43 -4.17 -9.26 -10.93
N VAL A 44 -4.48 -10.55 -11.07
CA VAL A 44 -5.67 -11.03 -11.79
C VAL A 44 -6.71 -11.60 -10.82
N LYS A 45 -7.94 -11.81 -11.29
CA LYS A 45 -9.04 -12.38 -10.48
C LYS A 45 -8.60 -13.65 -9.74
N GLY A 46 -8.90 -13.72 -8.45
CA GLY A 46 -8.61 -14.85 -7.57
C GLY A 46 -7.13 -15.02 -7.17
N GLN A 47 -6.23 -14.15 -7.64
CA GLN A 47 -4.81 -14.22 -7.28
C GLN A 47 -4.56 -13.68 -5.87
N THR A 48 -3.71 -14.37 -5.11
CA THR A 48 -3.04 -13.77 -3.95
C THR A 48 -1.62 -13.42 -4.34
N VAL A 49 -1.23 -12.16 -4.18
CA VAL A 49 0.11 -11.66 -4.53
C VAL A 49 0.56 -10.61 -3.52
N ALA A 50 1.82 -10.70 -3.13
CA ALA A 50 2.45 -9.77 -2.19
C ALA A 50 3.61 -9.03 -2.85
N ASN A 51 3.89 -7.81 -2.37
CA ASN A 51 5.09 -7.06 -2.71
C ASN A 51 5.59 -6.25 -1.50
N LEU A 52 6.91 -6.10 -1.37
CA LEU A 52 7.52 -5.23 -0.38
C LEU A 52 7.56 -3.80 -0.92
N VAL A 53 7.01 -2.85 -0.17
CA VAL A 53 6.90 -1.43 -0.53
C VAL A 53 7.58 -0.57 0.51
N MET A 54 8.30 0.46 0.06
CA MET A 54 8.74 1.57 0.89
C MET A 54 7.97 2.82 0.45
N VAL A 55 7.31 3.49 1.39
CA VAL A 55 6.45 4.64 1.08
C VAL A 55 6.64 5.75 2.12
N PRO A 56 6.78 7.02 1.71
CA PRO A 56 6.76 8.14 2.64
C PRO A 56 5.42 8.23 3.39
N ILE A 57 5.45 8.74 4.62
CA ILE A 57 4.25 8.97 5.40
C ILE A 57 3.79 10.40 5.15
N GLY A 58 2.51 10.58 4.79
CA GLY A 58 1.95 11.93 4.59
C GLY A 58 1.89 12.71 5.89
N ALA A 59 1.74 14.03 5.79
CA ALA A 59 1.74 14.93 6.95
C ALA A 59 0.69 14.59 8.03
N ASP A 60 -0.39 13.89 7.68
CA ASP A 60 -1.43 13.41 8.62
C ASP A 60 -1.11 12.04 9.25
N GLY A 61 0.09 11.51 9.04
CA GLY A 61 0.56 10.24 9.60
C GLY A 61 -0.02 9.02 8.89
N LYS A 62 -0.47 9.15 7.65
CA LYS A 62 -1.12 8.09 6.87
C LYS A 62 -0.46 7.85 5.52
N ILE A 63 -0.88 6.75 4.92
CA ILE A 63 -0.63 6.36 3.54
C ILE A 63 -1.96 5.87 2.95
N VAL A 64 -2.01 5.75 1.64
CA VAL A 64 -3.15 5.20 0.91
C VAL A 64 -2.72 3.91 0.24
N LEU A 65 -3.57 2.88 0.36
CA LEU A 65 -3.53 1.67 -0.46
C LEU A 65 -4.73 1.75 -1.40
N ASP A 66 -4.47 1.96 -2.69
CA ASP A 66 -5.48 2.25 -3.69
C ASP A 66 -5.64 1.09 -4.68
N ASN A 67 -6.80 0.44 -4.62
CA ASN A 67 -7.16 -0.66 -5.52
C ASN A 67 -7.66 -0.08 -6.85
N GLN A 68 -6.78 -0.07 -7.84
CA GLN A 68 -7.06 0.41 -9.19
C GLN A 68 -7.62 -0.73 -10.05
N SER A 69 -8.80 -1.22 -9.66
CA SER A 69 -9.57 -2.21 -10.41
C SER A 69 -11.07 -1.88 -10.37
N LEU A 70 -11.85 -2.53 -11.24
CA LEU A 70 -13.32 -2.37 -11.27
C LEU A 70 -14.04 -3.29 -10.26
N GLY A 71 -13.30 -4.02 -9.43
CA GLY A 71 -13.83 -5.02 -8.50
C GLY A 71 -13.24 -4.88 -7.09
N ALA A 72 -13.92 -5.48 -6.12
CA ALA A 72 -13.40 -5.56 -4.76
C ALA A 72 -12.18 -6.47 -4.68
N ALA A 73 -11.31 -6.19 -3.71
CA ALA A 73 -10.19 -7.02 -3.31
C ALA A 73 -9.92 -6.81 -1.83
N ASP A 74 -9.43 -7.84 -1.14
CA ASP A 74 -8.96 -7.72 0.23
C ASP A 74 -7.50 -7.24 0.21
N LEU A 75 -7.21 -6.23 1.02
CA LEU A 75 -5.89 -5.61 1.12
C LEU A 75 -5.33 -5.86 2.52
N ILE A 76 -4.13 -6.41 2.59
CA ILE A 76 -3.39 -6.65 3.84
C ILE A 76 -2.11 -5.83 3.78
N ALA A 77 -1.75 -5.17 4.88
CA ALA A 77 -0.52 -4.39 5.00
C ALA A 77 0.16 -4.70 6.33
N ASP A 78 1.32 -5.36 6.26
CA ASP A 78 2.13 -5.69 7.42
C ASP A 78 3.34 -4.75 7.51
N ILE A 79 3.60 -4.21 8.69
CA ILE A 79 4.73 -3.30 8.92
C ILE A 79 6.01 -4.12 9.09
N ALA A 80 6.93 -3.99 8.14
CA ALA A 80 8.25 -4.61 8.16
C ALA A 80 9.32 -3.70 8.79
N GLY A 81 9.11 -2.39 8.78
CA GLY A 81 10.03 -1.41 9.35
C GLY A 81 9.62 0.03 9.07
N TYR A 82 10.45 0.97 9.48
CA TYR A 82 10.28 2.40 9.22
C TYR A 82 11.63 3.10 9.18
N PHE A 83 11.66 4.28 8.55
CA PHE A 83 12.79 5.18 8.58
C PHE A 83 12.50 6.37 9.50
N ARG A 84 13.55 6.88 10.13
CA ARG A 84 13.54 8.14 10.88
C ARG A 84 14.58 9.08 10.25
N GLY A 85 14.28 10.37 10.24
CA GLY A 85 15.25 11.42 9.90
C GLY A 85 16.12 11.81 11.09
#